data_AF-A0A921MP34-F1
#
_entry.id   AF-A0A921MP34-F1
#
_cell.length_a   1.000
_cell.length_b   1.000
_cell.length_c   1.000
_cell.angle_alpha   90.00
_cell.angle_beta   90.00
_cell.angle_gamma   90.00
#
_symmetry.space_group_name_H-M   'P 1'
#
loop_
_entity.id
_entity.type
_entity.pdbx_description
1 polymer ?
#
loop_
_entity_poly.entity_id
_entity_poly.type
_entity_poly.pdbx_seq_one_letter_code
_entity_poly.pdbx_strand_id
1 'polypeptide(L)'
;MQTELEKLISLYRELEIDKQIDYDKFYLYSLITHSTAIEGSTITELENQIMFDQGISLKGKSITEQNMNLDLKNAYETAIKLAHAHTDITIDLLKSLSALVMKNTGQEYKTALGDFSSAQGDLRLLNVTAGVGGKSYMNYSKVPVKLAEFCNWLNQERKNYASKSVAQLYELSFDTHYHLVTIHPWADGNGRMARLVMNMLQFEFGLIPTKILKDDKEEYIKALVETRENEDLSIFRNFMTATMVKNLAYDIETYRKSIEDIPESGEKLTESRKKKVKSREKIIALLSQDNSLSAAALAERIGITPKAVEKHIAKMKAEGILKRVGPDKGGHWQVVEKTD
;
A
#
# COMPACT_ATOMS: atom_id res chain seq x y z
N MET A 1 18.56 -9.30 18.78
CA MET A 1 17.72 -10.46 18.40
C MET A 1 16.61 -9.92 17.53
N GLN A 2 16.35 -10.51 16.36
CA GLN A 2 15.38 -10.00 15.39
C GLN A 2 13.95 -10.14 15.95
N THR A 3 13.14 -9.09 15.83
CA THR A 3 11.74 -9.07 16.28
C THR A 3 10.86 -9.99 15.42
N GLU A 4 9.67 -10.36 15.90
CA GLU A 4 8.71 -11.15 15.11
C GLU A 4 8.32 -10.46 13.81
N LEU A 5 8.05 -9.15 13.86
CA LEU A 5 7.76 -8.33 12.69
C LEU A 5 8.88 -8.40 11.65
N GLU A 6 10.13 -8.20 12.07
CA GLU A 6 11.29 -8.25 11.16
C GLU A 6 11.48 -9.64 10.53
N LYS A 7 11.20 -10.73 11.27
CA LYS A 7 11.22 -12.09 10.73
C LYS A 7 10.15 -12.29 9.65
N LEU A 8 8.93 -11.83 9.89
CA LEU A 8 7.83 -11.93 8.93
C LEU A 8 8.09 -11.09 7.67
N ILE A 9 8.62 -9.87 7.82
CA ILE A 9 9.03 -9.04 6.67
C ILE A 9 10.11 -9.74 5.84
N SER A 10 11.11 -10.32 6.50
CA SER A 10 12.18 -11.06 5.82
C SER A 10 11.59 -12.22 5.02
N LEU A 11 10.71 -13.02 5.64
CA LEU A 11 10.03 -14.12 4.99
C LEU A 11 9.13 -13.66 3.83
N TYR A 12 8.40 -12.56 3.99
CA TYR A 12 7.53 -11.99 2.96
C TYR A 12 8.32 -11.65 1.68
N ARG A 13 9.50 -11.03 1.86
CA ARG A 13 10.42 -10.67 0.77
C ARG A 13 11.15 -11.87 0.18
N GLU A 14 11.55 -12.84 1.00
CA GLU A 14 12.14 -14.09 0.53
C GLU A 14 11.19 -14.91 -0.36
N LEU A 15 9.90 -14.82 -0.07
CA LEU A 15 8.83 -15.42 -0.88
C LEU A 15 8.48 -14.59 -2.13
N GLU A 16 9.11 -13.42 -2.31
CA GLU A 16 8.92 -12.50 -3.43
C GLU A 16 7.46 -12.06 -3.58
N ILE A 17 6.70 -12.01 -2.48
CA ILE A 17 5.28 -11.63 -2.50
C ILE A 17 5.12 -10.18 -2.97
N ASP A 18 5.99 -9.28 -2.50
CA ASP A 18 6.07 -7.87 -2.91
C ASP A 18 6.73 -7.65 -4.29
N LYS A 19 6.96 -8.72 -5.05
CA LYS A 19 7.51 -8.68 -6.43
C LYS A 19 6.57 -9.33 -7.45
N GLN A 20 5.39 -9.77 -7.03
CA GLN A 20 4.39 -10.28 -7.95
C GLN A 20 3.92 -9.19 -8.92
N ILE A 21 3.50 -9.62 -10.11
CA ILE A 21 2.94 -8.72 -11.12
C ILE A 21 1.76 -7.98 -10.50
N ASP A 22 1.71 -6.66 -10.72
CA ASP A 22 0.69 -5.75 -10.19
C ASP A 22 0.52 -5.74 -8.67
N TYR A 23 1.50 -6.25 -7.90
CA TYR A 23 1.45 -6.25 -6.44
C TYR A 23 1.20 -4.83 -5.89
N ASP A 24 2.03 -3.86 -6.29
CA ASP A 24 1.92 -2.48 -5.80
C ASP A 24 0.54 -1.87 -6.11
N LYS A 25 -0.03 -2.22 -7.28
CA LYS A 25 -1.35 -1.77 -7.71
C LYS A 25 -2.46 -2.36 -6.84
N PHE A 26 -2.50 -3.69 -6.68
CA PHE A 26 -3.56 -4.34 -5.89
C PHE A 26 -3.43 -4.05 -4.39
N TYR A 27 -2.20 -3.97 -3.88
CA TYR A 27 -1.96 -3.59 -2.50
C TYR A 27 -2.42 -2.16 -2.22
N LEU A 28 -2.18 -1.24 -3.14
CA LEU A 28 -2.70 0.13 -3.06
C LEU A 28 -4.23 0.16 -3.07
N TYR A 29 -4.89 -0.65 -3.91
CA TYR A 29 -6.35 -0.74 -3.93
C TYR A 29 -6.91 -1.24 -2.59
N SER A 30 -6.25 -2.21 -1.96
CA SER A 30 -6.60 -2.70 -0.63
C SER A 30 -6.44 -1.60 0.45
N LEU A 31 -5.32 -0.87 0.44
CA LEU A 31 -5.09 0.27 1.36
C LEU A 31 -6.20 1.32 1.27
N ILE A 32 -6.57 1.71 0.05
CA ILE A 32 -7.62 2.70 -0.20
C ILE A 32 -8.97 2.17 0.27
N THR A 33 -9.33 0.95 -0.11
CA THR A 33 -10.61 0.32 0.23
C THR A 33 -10.82 0.27 1.74
N HIS A 34 -9.85 -0.23 2.49
CA HIS A 34 -9.97 -0.31 3.93
C HIS A 34 -9.96 1.07 4.60
N SER A 35 -9.15 2.00 4.09
CA SER A 35 -9.09 3.36 4.61
C SER A 35 -10.42 4.10 4.43
N THR A 36 -11.11 3.97 3.30
CA THR A 36 -12.43 4.59 3.10
C THR A 36 -13.54 3.83 3.82
N ALA A 37 -13.45 2.50 3.93
CA ALA A 37 -14.42 1.70 4.66
C ALA A 37 -14.44 2.00 6.17
N ILE A 38 -13.27 2.32 6.76
CA ILE A 38 -13.20 2.82 8.15
C ILE A 38 -14.04 4.10 8.32
N GLU A 39 -14.11 4.95 7.30
CA GLU A 39 -14.92 6.19 7.31
C GLU A 39 -16.37 5.99 6.81
N GLY A 40 -16.79 4.74 6.57
CA GLY A 40 -18.17 4.39 6.24
C GLY A 40 -18.44 4.07 4.77
N SER A 41 -17.42 4.00 3.90
CA SER A 41 -17.61 3.50 2.53
C SER A 41 -17.96 2.00 2.55
N THR A 42 -18.93 1.61 1.72
CA THR A 42 -19.35 0.22 1.54
C THR A 42 -18.74 -0.42 0.30
N ILE A 43 -17.89 0.29 -0.44
CA ILE A 43 -17.25 -0.18 -1.66
C ILE A 43 -16.23 -1.26 -1.31
N THR A 44 -16.30 -2.39 -2.00
CA THR A 44 -15.41 -3.54 -1.84
C THR A 44 -14.13 -3.40 -2.66
N GLU A 45 -13.12 -4.24 -2.38
CA GLU A 45 -11.86 -4.22 -3.14
C GLU A 45 -12.08 -4.52 -4.62
N LEU A 46 -12.95 -5.49 -4.93
CA LEU A 46 -13.31 -5.82 -6.31
C LEU A 46 -14.02 -4.66 -7.02
N GLU A 47 -14.96 -4.01 -6.35
CA GLU A 47 -15.64 -2.84 -6.89
C GLU A 47 -14.66 -1.67 -7.12
N ASN A 48 -13.73 -1.43 -6.20
CA ASN A 48 -12.66 -0.44 -6.37
C ASN A 48 -11.75 -0.81 -7.53
N GLN A 49 -11.34 -2.07 -7.68
CA GLN A 49 -10.54 -2.53 -8.81
C GLN A 49 -11.25 -2.22 -10.14
N ILE A 50 -12.52 -2.57 -10.26
CA ILE A 50 -13.33 -2.30 -11.45
C ILE A 50 -13.40 -0.79 -11.72
N MET A 51 -13.71 0.00 -10.69
CA MET A 51 -13.84 1.46 -10.80
C MET A 51 -12.52 2.13 -11.21
N PHE A 52 -11.40 1.71 -10.62
CA PHE A 52 -10.08 2.29 -10.87
C PHE A 52 -9.49 1.91 -12.22
N ASP A 53 -9.69 0.67 -12.65
CA ASP A 53 -9.10 0.17 -13.89
C ASP A 53 -9.94 0.51 -15.13
N GLN A 54 -11.26 0.43 -15.00
CA GLN A 54 -12.18 0.60 -16.12
C GLN A 54 -12.80 2.00 -16.19
N GLY A 55 -12.66 2.81 -15.13
CA GLY A 55 -13.25 4.15 -15.05
C GLY A 55 -14.78 4.14 -15.05
N ILE A 56 -15.40 3.02 -14.64
CA ILE A 56 -16.85 2.87 -14.63
C ILE A 56 -17.45 3.22 -13.27
N SER A 57 -18.64 3.83 -13.29
CA SER A 57 -19.41 4.08 -12.08
C SER A 57 -20.03 2.80 -11.53
N LEU A 58 -20.04 2.66 -10.20
CA LEU A 58 -20.56 1.49 -9.51
C LEU A 58 -22.07 1.62 -9.27
N LYS A 59 -22.84 0.67 -9.82
CA LYS A 59 -24.29 0.63 -9.64
C LYS A 59 -24.63 0.35 -8.16
N GLY A 60 -25.50 1.16 -7.58
CA GLY A 60 -25.98 0.98 -6.19
C GLY A 60 -25.06 1.54 -5.11
N LYS A 61 -23.95 2.20 -5.48
CA LYS A 61 -23.07 2.93 -4.57
C LYS A 61 -23.29 4.43 -4.71
N SER A 62 -23.24 5.17 -3.61
CA SER A 62 -23.40 6.63 -3.68
C SER A 62 -22.24 7.27 -4.44
N ILE A 63 -22.50 8.41 -5.09
CA ILE A 63 -21.45 9.21 -5.75
C ILE A 63 -20.40 9.63 -4.72
N THR A 64 -20.82 9.96 -3.50
CA THR A 64 -19.92 10.33 -2.40
C THR A 64 -18.93 9.21 -2.06
N GLU A 65 -19.38 7.96 -1.95
CA GLU A 65 -18.49 6.83 -1.68
C GLU A 65 -17.51 6.57 -2.83
N GLN A 66 -17.98 6.67 -4.07
CA GLN A 66 -17.13 6.50 -5.26
C GLN A 66 -16.05 7.58 -5.30
N ASN A 67 -16.45 8.84 -5.12
CA ASN A 67 -15.54 9.98 -5.04
C ASN A 67 -14.57 9.87 -3.87
N MET A 68 -15.01 9.38 -2.70
CA MET A 68 -14.12 9.17 -1.54
C MET A 68 -12.94 8.25 -1.88
N ASN A 69 -13.18 7.20 -2.66
CA ASN A 69 -12.15 6.25 -3.08
C ASN A 69 -11.28 6.81 -4.21
N LEU A 70 -11.87 7.50 -5.20
CA LEU A 70 -11.13 8.15 -6.29
C LEU A 70 -10.23 9.29 -5.80
N ASP A 71 -10.73 10.12 -4.90
CA ASP A 71 -9.99 11.21 -4.24
C ASP A 71 -8.79 10.65 -3.48
N LEU A 72 -9.00 9.59 -2.69
CA LEU A 72 -7.93 8.95 -1.92
C LEU A 72 -6.91 8.27 -2.84
N LYS A 73 -7.31 7.65 -3.95
CA LYS A 73 -6.40 7.11 -4.97
C LYS A 73 -5.46 8.19 -5.52
N ASN A 74 -6.02 9.32 -5.96
CA ASN A 74 -5.23 10.44 -6.47
C ASN A 74 -4.25 10.99 -5.42
N ALA A 75 -4.68 11.05 -4.15
CA ALA A 75 -3.83 11.46 -3.04
C ALA A 75 -2.67 10.48 -2.81
N TYR A 76 -2.91 9.16 -2.84
CA TYR A 76 -1.84 8.15 -2.73
C TYR A 76 -0.85 8.21 -3.89
N GLU A 77 -1.32 8.32 -5.13
CA GLU A 77 -0.43 8.43 -6.30
C GLU A 77 0.47 9.66 -6.22
N THR A 78 -0.05 10.76 -5.65
CA THR A 78 0.74 11.97 -5.38
C THR A 78 1.71 11.75 -4.23
N ALA A 79 1.25 11.17 -3.12
CA ALA A 79 2.07 10.89 -1.94
C ALA A 79 3.24 9.95 -2.27
N ILE A 80 3.05 8.91 -3.09
CA ILE A 80 4.12 8.01 -3.52
C ILE A 80 5.21 8.77 -4.30
N LYS A 81 4.83 9.70 -5.19
CA LYS A 81 5.82 10.54 -5.90
C LYS A 81 6.60 11.44 -4.93
N LEU A 82 5.91 12.03 -3.95
CA LEU A 82 6.53 12.87 -2.92
C LEU A 82 7.48 12.07 -2.01
N ALA A 83 7.10 10.85 -1.66
CA ALA A 83 7.89 9.90 -0.88
C ALA A 83 9.18 9.52 -1.61
N HIS A 84 9.11 9.12 -2.89
CA HIS A 84 10.30 8.80 -3.68
C HIS A 84 11.23 10.00 -3.87
N ALA A 85 10.69 11.21 -3.89
CA ALA A 85 11.45 12.45 -3.96
C ALA A 85 12.00 12.91 -2.60
N HIS A 86 11.67 12.21 -1.50
CA HIS A 86 12.00 12.61 -0.12
C HIS A 86 11.63 14.09 0.16
N THR A 87 10.44 14.50 -0.28
CA THR A 87 10.00 15.91 -0.20
C THR A 87 9.82 16.34 1.25
N ASP A 88 10.22 17.56 1.62
CA ASP A 88 9.99 18.11 2.97
C ASP A 88 8.50 18.20 3.30
N ILE A 89 8.13 17.76 4.50
CA ILE A 89 6.74 17.86 4.98
C ILE A 89 6.50 19.28 5.47
N THR A 90 5.63 20.00 4.79
CA THR A 90 5.22 21.37 5.14
C THR A 90 3.72 21.44 5.35
N ILE A 91 3.24 22.49 6.02
CA ILE A 91 1.80 22.74 6.16
C ILE A 91 1.13 22.81 4.78
N ASP A 92 1.73 23.51 3.82
CA ASP A 92 1.17 23.65 2.47
C ASP A 92 1.12 22.32 1.71
N LEU A 93 2.12 21.44 1.90
CA LEU A 93 2.08 20.08 1.35
C LEU A 93 0.93 19.28 1.97
N LEU A 94 0.77 19.34 3.30
CA LEU A 94 -0.33 18.65 3.98
C LEU A 94 -1.71 19.18 3.56
N LYS A 95 -1.85 20.50 3.39
CA LYS A 95 -3.06 21.12 2.81
C LYS A 95 -3.31 20.61 1.39
N SER A 96 -2.28 20.56 0.56
CA SER A 96 -2.40 20.09 -0.83
C SER A 96 -2.84 18.63 -0.92
N LEU A 97 -2.29 17.75 -0.07
CA LEU A 97 -2.73 16.36 0.03
C LEU A 97 -4.16 16.25 0.58
N SER A 98 -4.53 17.05 1.59
CA SER A 98 -5.89 17.08 2.13
C SER A 98 -6.91 17.54 1.07
N ALA A 99 -6.56 18.54 0.26
CA ALA A 99 -7.37 18.99 -0.87
C ALA A 99 -7.60 17.86 -1.90
N LEU A 100 -6.60 16.99 -2.12
CA LEU A 100 -6.78 15.80 -2.96
C LEU A 100 -7.71 14.78 -2.30
N VAL A 101 -7.54 14.50 -1.00
CA VAL A 101 -8.37 13.54 -0.24
C VAL A 101 -9.84 13.96 -0.16
N MET A 102 -10.10 15.27 -0.21
CA MET A 102 -11.44 15.86 -0.07
C MET A 102 -11.93 16.55 -1.35
N LYS A 103 -11.28 16.34 -2.49
CA LYS A 103 -11.51 17.12 -3.73
C LYS A 103 -12.98 17.19 -4.14
N ASN A 104 -13.67 16.05 -4.09
CA ASN A 104 -15.06 15.92 -4.51
C ASN A 104 -16.01 15.59 -3.34
N THR A 105 -15.48 15.47 -2.13
CA THR A 105 -16.23 15.13 -0.91
C THR A 105 -16.19 16.22 0.16
N GLY A 106 -15.37 17.25 -0.03
CA GLY A 106 -15.24 18.40 0.84
C GLY A 106 -16.41 19.38 0.72
N GLN A 107 -16.47 20.31 1.67
CA GLN A 107 -17.54 21.28 1.82
C GLN A 107 -16.97 22.66 2.19
N GLU A 108 -17.78 23.68 1.95
CA GLU A 108 -17.54 25.05 2.40
C GLU A 108 -18.13 25.25 3.80
N TYR A 109 -17.36 25.83 4.69
CA TYR A 109 -17.77 26.13 6.07
C TYR A 109 -17.76 27.63 6.29
N LYS A 110 -18.88 28.16 6.80
CA LYS A 110 -19.00 29.57 7.18
C LYS A 110 -18.99 29.69 8.70
N THR A 111 -18.04 30.45 9.23
CA THR A 111 -17.90 30.66 10.67
C THR A 111 -17.82 32.15 10.99
N ALA A 112 -18.05 32.52 12.25
CA ALA A 112 -17.88 33.91 12.70
C ALA A 112 -16.44 34.43 12.54
N LEU A 113 -15.47 33.54 12.31
CA LEU A 113 -14.04 33.86 12.22
C LEU A 113 -13.51 33.82 10.79
N GLY A 114 -14.37 33.51 9.82
CA GLY A 114 -14.02 33.38 8.41
C GLY A 114 -14.61 32.14 7.77
N ASP A 115 -14.57 32.14 6.45
CA ASP A 115 -14.97 31.03 5.61
C ASP A 115 -13.73 30.16 5.28
N PHE A 116 -13.90 28.84 5.24
CA PHE A 116 -12.84 27.91 4.87
C PHE A 116 -13.40 26.67 4.17
N SER A 117 -12.59 26.00 3.36
CA SER A 117 -13.03 24.87 2.53
C SER A 117 -12.23 23.60 2.79
N SER A 118 -12.89 22.50 3.14
CA SER A 118 -12.21 21.21 3.23
C SER A 118 -11.80 20.66 1.86
N ALA A 119 -12.49 21.04 0.79
CA ALA A 119 -12.11 20.69 -0.58
C ALA A 119 -10.81 21.39 -1.04
N GLN A 120 -10.47 22.54 -0.43
CA GLN A 120 -9.22 23.26 -0.66
C GLN A 120 -8.12 22.87 0.35
N GLY A 121 -8.40 21.90 1.23
CA GLY A 121 -7.47 21.46 2.27
C GLY A 121 -7.24 22.50 3.37
N ASP A 122 -8.15 23.45 3.55
CA ASP A 122 -8.03 24.49 4.58
C ASP A 122 -8.12 23.92 5.99
N LEU A 123 -7.31 24.49 6.88
CA LEU A 123 -7.36 24.17 8.30
C LEU A 123 -8.70 24.64 8.88
N ARG A 124 -9.26 23.86 9.80
CA ARG A 124 -10.56 24.21 10.41
C ARG A 124 -10.45 25.50 11.23
N LEU A 125 -11.51 26.31 11.18
CA LEU A 125 -11.70 27.49 12.04
C LEU A 125 -12.78 27.25 13.11
N LEU A 126 -13.09 25.99 13.39
CA LEU A 126 -14.10 25.55 14.35
C LEU A 126 -13.60 24.38 15.20
N ASN A 127 -14.24 24.19 16.36
CA ASN A 127 -13.96 23.02 17.20
C ASN A 127 -14.68 21.79 16.64
N VAL A 128 -14.02 20.64 16.72
CA VAL A 128 -14.53 19.33 16.32
C VAL A 128 -14.51 18.38 17.51
N THR A 129 -15.47 17.46 17.57
CA THR A 129 -15.67 16.57 18.72
C THR A 129 -15.11 15.18 18.44
N ALA A 130 -14.43 14.60 19.43
CA ALA A 130 -13.98 13.21 19.42
C ALA A 130 -15.10 12.29 19.97
N GLY A 131 -15.89 11.71 19.07
CA GLY A 131 -16.83 10.63 19.39
C GLY A 131 -18.05 11.04 20.23
N VAL A 132 -18.80 10.02 20.65
CA VAL A 132 -20.03 10.15 21.45
C VAL A 132 -19.64 10.44 22.90
N GLY A 133 -19.90 11.66 23.38
CA GLY A 133 -19.48 12.09 24.72
C GLY A 133 -18.94 13.52 24.80
N GLY A 134 -18.80 14.22 23.67
CA GLY A 134 -18.56 15.67 23.67
C GLY A 134 -17.13 16.12 23.99
N LYS A 135 -16.18 15.20 24.20
CA LYS A 135 -14.75 15.56 24.35
C LYS A 135 -14.27 16.22 23.06
N SER A 136 -14.01 17.53 23.10
CA SER A 136 -13.52 18.26 21.93
C SER A 136 -12.07 17.91 21.65
N TYR A 137 -11.71 17.84 20.36
CA TYR A 137 -10.31 17.93 19.95
C TYR A 137 -9.72 19.28 20.35
N MET A 138 -8.42 19.43 20.15
CA MET A 138 -7.71 20.67 20.42
C MET A 138 -8.43 21.88 19.80
N ASN A 139 -8.43 23.01 20.51
CA ASN A 139 -9.01 24.25 20.00
C ASN A 139 -8.37 24.62 18.65
N TYR A 140 -9.20 25.01 17.66
CA TYR A 140 -8.73 25.32 16.30
C TYR A 140 -7.64 26.40 16.27
N SER A 141 -7.65 27.37 17.19
CA SER A 141 -6.63 28.42 17.27
C SER A 141 -5.21 27.89 17.52
N LYS A 142 -5.08 26.69 18.11
CA LYS A 142 -3.79 26.04 18.37
C LYS A 142 -3.32 25.15 17.22
N VAL A 143 -4.20 24.83 16.27
CA VAL A 143 -3.91 23.90 15.15
C VAL A 143 -2.72 24.36 14.31
N PRO A 144 -2.62 25.63 13.86
CA PRO A 144 -1.51 26.05 13.00
C PRO A 144 -0.14 25.85 13.67
N VAL A 145 -0.02 26.23 14.95
CA VAL A 145 1.22 26.09 15.71
C VAL A 145 1.57 24.62 15.90
N LYS A 146 0.60 23.77 16.27
CA LYS A 146 0.85 22.34 16.48
C LYS A 146 1.16 21.59 15.20
N LEU A 147 0.55 21.98 14.08
CA LEU A 147 0.88 21.40 12.79
C LEU A 147 2.28 21.82 12.32
N ALA A 148 2.73 23.04 12.62
CA ALA A 148 4.10 23.49 12.37
C ALA A 148 5.12 22.69 13.21
N GLU A 149 4.84 22.51 14.51
CA GLU A 149 5.66 21.66 15.39
C GLU A 149 5.77 20.23 14.86
N PHE A 150 4.65 19.65 14.43
CA PHE A 150 4.60 18.32 13.80
C PHE A 150 5.47 18.22 12.54
N CYS A 151 5.34 19.18 11.61
CA CYS A 151 6.14 19.20 10.38
C CYS A 151 7.64 19.28 10.68
N ASN A 152 8.03 20.14 11.62
CA ASN A 152 9.41 20.30 12.04
C ASN A 152 9.98 19.02 12.66
N TRP A 153 9.24 18.42 13.60
CA TRP A 153 9.61 17.15 14.23
C TRP A 153 9.78 16.05 13.19
N LEU A 154 8.81 15.89 12.29
CA LEU A 154 8.84 14.81 11.30
C LEU A 154 10.01 14.95 10.33
N ASN A 155 10.28 16.15 9.82
CA ASN A 155 11.43 16.37 8.94
C ASN A 155 12.76 16.16 9.68
N GLN A 156 12.84 16.47 10.97
CA GLN A 156 14.04 16.18 11.76
C GLN A 156 14.25 14.66 11.92
N GLU A 157 13.20 13.91 12.25
CA GLU A 157 13.27 12.45 12.38
C GLU A 157 13.62 11.75 11.06
N ARG A 158 13.14 12.30 9.93
CA ARG A 158 13.43 11.81 8.59
C ARG A 158 14.88 11.99 8.18
N LYS A 159 15.61 13.02 8.63
CA LYS A 159 17.02 13.26 8.22
C LYS A 159 17.94 12.05 8.45
N ASN A 160 17.70 11.29 9.51
CA ASN A 160 18.53 10.15 9.90
C ASN A 160 17.80 8.81 9.74
N TYR A 161 16.83 8.70 8.81
CA TYR A 161 16.04 7.48 8.66
C TYR A 161 16.92 6.26 8.27
N ALA A 162 17.98 6.48 7.48
CA ALA A 162 18.87 5.41 7.03
C ALA A 162 19.64 4.69 8.16
N SER A 163 19.78 5.31 9.34
CA SER A 163 20.42 4.67 10.51
C SER A 163 19.44 3.96 11.44
N LYS A 164 18.13 4.07 11.19
CA LYS A 164 17.09 3.44 12.00
C LYS A 164 16.90 1.98 11.59
N SER A 165 16.59 1.11 12.55
CA SER A 165 16.16 -0.25 12.26
C SER A 165 14.79 -0.27 11.57
N VAL A 166 14.42 -1.39 10.96
CA VAL A 166 13.10 -1.57 10.34
C VAL A 166 11.98 -1.33 11.36
N ALA A 167 12.12 -1.85 12.59
CA ALA A 167 11.16 -1.61 13.66
C ALA A 167 11.03 -0.11 14.00
N GLN A 168 12.15 0.61 14.13
CA GLN A 168 12.16 2.04 14.42
C GLN A 168 11.53 2.89 13.29
N LEU A 169 11.67 2.45 12.03
CA LEU A 169 11.03 3.11 10.89
C LEU A 169 9.51 2.91 10.91
N TYR A 170 9.02 1.73 11.29
CA TYR A 170 7.59 1.51 11.51
C TYR A 170 7.07 2.34 12.68
N GLU A 171 7.75 2.35 13.82
CA GLU A 171 7.38 3.18 14.98
C GLU A 171 7.27 4.67 14.59
N LEU A 172 8.24 5.20 13.84
CA LEU A 172 8.18 6.58 13.34
C LEU A 172 6.94 6.82 12.46
N SER A 173 6.59 5.88 11.58
CA SER A 173 5.38 5.98 10.75
C SER A 173 4.09 5.93 11.59
N PHE A 174 4.05 5.13 12.66
CA PHE A 174 2.91 5.00 13.56
C PHE A 174 2.74 6.24 14.46
N ASP A 175 3.84 6.79 14.96
CA ASP A 175 3.82 8.05 15.70
C ASP A 175 3.35 9.20 14.82
N THR A 176 3.80 9.23 13.57
CA THR A 176 3.35 10.22 12.57
C THR A 176 1.85 10.17 12.38
N HIS A 177 1.29 8.97 12.22
CA HIS A 177 -0.16 8.76 12.17
C HIS A 177 -0.83 9.33 13.43
N TYR A 178 -0.38 8.89 14.61
CA TYR A 178 -1.00 9.24 15.90
C TYR A 178 -0.98 10.75 16.16
N HIS A 179 0.15 11.41 15.92
CA HIS A 179 0.29 12.84 16.12
C HIS A 179 -0.63 13.63 15.19
N LEU A 180 -0.68 13.29 13.90
CA LEU A 180 -1.53 14.00 12.94
C LEU A 180 -3.02 13.87 13.26
N VAL A 181 -3.48 12.65 13.54
CA VAL A 181 -4.91 12.40 13.87
C VAL A 181 -5.31 13.04 15.21
N THR A 182 -4.35 13.21 16.13
CA THR A 182 -4.58 13.87 17.43
C THR A 182 -4.64 15.40 17.31
N ILE A 183 -3.83 16.00 16.43
CA ILE A 183 -3.96 17.43 16.08
C ILE A 183 -5.32 17.70 15.43
N HIS A 184 -5.75 16.79 14.56
CA HIS A 184 -7.03 16.84 13.84
C HIS A 184 -7.23 18.17 13.10
N PRO A 185 -6.34 18.52 12.15
CA PRO A 185 -6.26 19.89 11.63
C PRO A 185 -7.38 20.29 10.66
N TRP A 186 -8.07 19.32 10.04
CA TRP A 186 -9.14 19.58 9.08
C TRP A 186 -10.53 19.37 9.69
N ALA A 187 -11.58 19.91 9.04
CA ALA A 187 -12.96 19.67 9.45
C ALA A 187 -13.42 18.23 9.16
N ASP A 188 -12.88 17.60 8.12
CA ASP A 188 -13.13 16.21 7.73
C ASP A 188 -11.88 15.63 7.02
N GLY A 189 -11.81 14.31 6.86
CA GLY A 189 -10.74 13.61 6.14
C GLY A 189 -9.50 13.28 6.99
N ASN A 190 -9.49 13.64 8.28
CA ASN A 190 -8.33 13.47 9.18
C ASN A 190 -7.86 12.02 9.29
N GLY A 191 -8.77 11.04 9.41
CA GLY A 191 -8.41 9.62 9.47
C GLY A 191 -7.73 9.13 8.20
N ARG A 192 -8.30 9.47 7.03
CA ARG A 192 -7.73 9.16 5.71
C ARG A 192 -6.36 9.81 5.53
N MET A 193 -6.21 11.07 5.93
CA MET A 193 -4.93 11.80 5.90
C MET A 193 -3.87 11.17 6.81
N ALA A 194 -4.22 10.78 8.03
CA ALA A 194 -3.27 10.15 8.95
C ALA A 194 -2.72 8.83 8.40
N ARG A 195 -3.59 7.99 7.81
CA ARG A 195 -3.18 6.73 7.16
C ARG A 195 -2.36 6.98 5.89
N LEU A 196 -2.76 7.96 5.07
CA LEU A 196 -2.02 8.36 3.86
C LEU A 196 -0.59 8.81 4.19
N VAL A 197 -0.41 9.72 5.15
CA VAL A 197 0.92 10.26 5.52
C VAL A 197 1.80 9.19 6.19
N MET A 198 1.20 8.30 6.99
CA MET A 198 1.89 7.11 7.50
C MET A 198 2.42 6.23 6.38
N ASN A 199 1.56 5.87 5.42
CA ASN A 199 1.98 5.03 4.30
C ASN A 199 2.97 5.76 3.38
N MET A 200 2.88 7.09 3.23
CA MET A 200 3.87 7.89 2.50
C MET A 200 5.28 7.71 3.08
N LEU A 201 5.44 7.73 4.41
CA LEU A 201 6.72 7.43 5.04
C LEU A 201 7.16 5.99 4.80
N GLN A 202 6.23 5.05 4.86
CA GLN A 202 6.54 3.64 4.61
C GLN A 202 7.02 3.40 3.17
N PHE A 203 6.42 4.07 2.18
CA PHE A 203 6.91 4.07 0.80
C PHE A 203 8.31 4.70 0.68
N GLU A 204 8.54 5.84 1.33
CA GLU A 204 9.83 6.52 1.35
C GLU A 204 10.94 5.65 1.95
N PHE A 205 10.62 4.89 2.99
CA PHE A 205 11.54 3.99 3.68
C PHE A 205 11.66 2.61 3.01
N GLY A 206 10.92 2.36 1.92
CA GLY A 206 10.89 1.06 1.25
C GLY A 206 10.34 -0.06 2.14
N LEU A 207 9.39 0.25 3.02
CA LEU A 207 8.68 -0.69 3.90
C LEU A 207 7.45 -1.26 3.19
N ILE A 208 6.97 -2.42 3.66
CA ILE A 208 5.65 -2.92 3.26
C ILE A 208 4.61 -2.02 3.95
N PRO A 209 3.70 -1.35 3.21
CA PRO A 209 2.77 -0.41 3.83
C PRO A 209 1.80 -1.11 4.78
N THR A 210 1.50 -0.48 5.91
CA THR A 210 0.54 -1.03 6.88
C THR A 210 -0.89 -0.73 6.44
N LYS A 211 -1.70 -1.78 6.28
CA LYS A 211 -3.16 -1.70 6.11
C LYS A 211 -3.86 -1.91 7.46
N ILE A 212 -4.80 -1.04 7.81
CA ILE A 212 -5.71 -1.25 8.95
C ILE A 212 -7.01 -1.77 8.36
N LEU A 213 -7.37 -3.02 8.63
CA LEU A 213 -8.57 -3.63 8.07
C LEU A 213 -9.82 -2.97 8.68
N LYS A 214 -10.88 -2.84 7.89
CA LYS A 214 -12.14 -2.24 8.36
C LYS A 214 -12.75 -3.01 9.55
N ASP A 215 -12.49 -4.31 9.61
CA ASP A 215 -12.99 -5.19 10.66
C ASP A 215 -12.27 -4.96 11.99
N ASP A 216 -11.06 -4.38 11.96
CA ASP A 216 -10.26 -3.99 13.13
C ASP A 216 -10.52 -2.53 13.55
N LYS A 217 -11.58 -1.89 13.03
CA LYS A 217 -11.90 -0.47 13.28
C LYS A 217 -12.10 -0.18 14.76
N GLU A 218 -12.79 -1.05 15.48
CA GLU A 218 -13.12 -0.81 16.89
C GLU A 218 -11.85 -0.80 17.74
N GLU A 219 -10.99 -1.79 17.57
CA GLU A 219 -9.70 -1.92 18.26
C GLU A 219 -8.76 -0.78 17.89
N TYR A 220 -8.74 -0.36 16.62
CA TYR A 220 -7.97 0.80 16.18
C TYR A 220 -8.41 2.09 16.88
N ILE A 221 -9.72 2.35 16.98
CA ILE A 221 -10.23 3.53 17.67
C ILE A 221 -9.95 3.43 19.18
N LYS A 222 -10.10 2.25 19.80
CA LYS A 222 -9.75 2.02 21.20
C LYS A 222 -8.28 2.33 21.47
N ALA A 223 -7.37 1.82 20.64
CA ALA A 223 -5.94 2.08 20.78
C ALA A 223 -5.62 3.59 20.72
N LEU A 224 -6.27 4.35 19.81
CA LEU A 224 -6.11 5.80 19.75
C LEU A 224 -6.60 6.51 21.02
N VAL A 225 -7.73 6.07 21.57
CA VAL A 225 -8.31 6.65 22.81
C VAL A 225 -7.43 6.33 24.01
N GLU A 226 -7.04 5.06 24.19
CA GLU A 226 -6.20 4.62 25.30
C GLU A 226 -4.82 5.29 25.29
N THR A 227 -4.21 5.45 24.11
CA THR A 227 -2.95 6.18 23.95
C THR A 227 -3.09 7.64 24.40
N ARG A 228 -4.23 8.27 24.14
CA ARG A 228 -4.50 9.65 24.55
C ARG A 228 -4.76 9.78 26.04
N GLU A 229 -5.50 8.85 26.62
CA GLU A 229 -5.87 8.89 28.04
C GLU A 229 -4.70 8.55 28.96
N ASN A 230 -3.78 7.69 28.51
CA ASN A 230 -2.59 7.30 29.26
C ASN A 230 -1.31 8.06 28.87
N GLU A 231 -1.38 8.89 27.83
CA GLU A 231 -0.22 9.61 27.26
C GLU A 231 0.97 8.69 26.90
N ASP A 232 0.67 7.45 26.51
CA ASP A 232 1.68 6.42 26.22
C ASP A 232 1.58 5.92 24.77
N LEU A 233 2.50 6.40 23.92
CA LEU A 233 2.63 5.99 22.52
C LEU A 233 2.87 4.49 22.34
N SER A 234 3.38 3.78 23.35
CA SER A 234 3.63 2.34 23.26
C SER A 234 2.34 1.57 22.98
N ILE A 235 1.18 2.05 23.46
CA ILE A 235 -0.13 1.43 23.24
C ILE A 235 -0.44 1.40 21.73
N PHE A 236 -0.40 2.56 21.06
CA PHE A 236 -0.67 2.66 19.63
C PHE A 236 0.38 1.91 18.80
N ARG A 237 1.68 2.03 19.15
CA ARG A 237 2.77 1.31 18.48
C ARG A 237 2.58 -0.21 18.56
N ASN A 238 2.23 -0.73 19.73
CA ASN A 238 1.99 -2.17 19.96
C ASN A 238 0.80 -2.66 19.14
N PHE A 239 -0.31 -1.91 19.15
CA PHE A 239 -1.47 -2.22 18.31
C PHE A 239 -1.09 -2.29 16.83
N MET A 240 -0.47 -1.23 16.30
CA MET A 240 -0.10 -1.17 14.88
C MET A 240 0.92 -2.23 14.48
N THR A 241 1.87 -2.55 15.37
CA THR A 241 2.83 -3.64 15.17
C THR A 241 2.13 -5.00 15.12
N ALA A 242 1.20 -5.25 16.03
CA ALA A 242 0.40 -6.48 16.04
C ALA A 242 -0.48 -6.59 14.78
N THR A 243 -1.10 -5.49 14.34
CA THR A 243 -1.84 -5.42 13.06
C THR A 243 -0.93 -5.79 11.89
N MET A 244 0.30 -5.26 11.84
CA MET A 244 1.26 -5.58 10.78
C MET A 244 1.68 -7.06 10.80
N VAL A 245 1.96 -7.61 11.98
CA VAL A 245 2.29 -9.03 12.17
C VAL A 245 1.14 -9.92 11.69
N LYS A 246 -0.09 -9.63 12.13
CA LYS A 246 -1.32 -10.35 11.73
C LYS A 246 -1.49 -10.34 10.21
N ASN A 247 -1.37 -9.18 9.58
CA ASN A 247 -1.58 -9.03 8.14
C ASN A 247 -0.49 -9.73 7.33
N LEU A 248 0.79 -9.58 7.70
CA LEU A 248 1.89 -10.27 7.03
C LEU A 248 1.76 -11.79 7.15
N ALA A 249 1.43 -12.30 8.33
CA ALA A 249 1.24 -13.73 8.54
C ALA A 249 0.08 -14.26 7.68
N TYR A 250 -1.04 -13.53 7.61
CA TYR A 250 -2.18 -13.88 6.76
C TYR A 250 -1.82 -13.87 5.27
N ASP A 251 -1.16 -12.81 4.79
CA ASP A 251 -0.75 -12.70 3.39
C ASP A 251 0.24 -13.83 3.01
N ILE A 252 1.21 -14.15 3.88
CA ILE A 252 2.17 -15.27 3.69
C ILE A 252 1.45 -16.62 3.63
N GLU A 253 0.50 -16.85 4.55
CA GLU A 253 -0.26 -18.10 4.59
C GLU A 253 -1.15 -18.25 3.35
N THR A 254 -1.80 -17.17 2.93
CA THR A 254 -2.64 -17.13 1.73
C THR A 254 -1.80 -17.42 0.49
N TYR A 255 -0.63 -16.81 0.39
CA TYR A 255 0.32 -17.10 -0.68
C TYR A 255 0.75 -18.57 -0.68
N ARG A 256 1.08 -19.13 0.49
CA ARG A 256 1.44 -20.55 0.63
C ARG A 256 0.32 -21.50 0.21
N LYS A 257 -0.93 -21.22 0.58
CA LYS A 257 -2.08 -22.01 0.10
C LYS A 257 -2.26 -21.92 -1.40
N SER A 258 -2.09 -20.73 -1.98
CA SER A 258 -2.23 -20.54 -3.45
C SER A 258 -1.21 -21.34 -4.27
N ILE A 259 -0.03 -21.64 -3.70
CA ILE A 259 0.98 -22.49 -4.34
C ILE A 259 0.78 -23.99 -4.02
N GLU A 260 0.02 -24.33 -2.98
CA GLU A 260 -0.32 -25.70 -2.56
C GLU A 260 -1.59 -26.23 -3.24
N ASP A 261 -2.61 -25.40 -3.48
CA ASP A 261 -3.90 -25.74 -4.13
C ASP A 261 -3.81 -26.01 -5.66
N ILE A 262 -2.62 -26.32 -6.17
CA ILE A 262 -2.48 -26.92 -7.50
C ILE A 262 -2.98 -28.37 -7.39
N PRO A 263 -4.07 -28.77 -8.07
CA PRO A 263 -4.78 -30.01 -7.78
C PRO A 263 -3.88 -31.25 -7.75
N GLU A 264 -4.03 -32.01 -6.67
CA GLU A 264 -3.51 -33.36 -6.46
C GLU A 264 -3.95 -34.34 -7.56
N SER A 265 -3.29 -34.29 -8.71
CA SER A 265 -2.94 -35.54 -9.39
C SER A 265 -1.54 -35.90 -8.88
N GLY A 266 -1.55 -36.79 -7.89
CA GLY A 266 -0.46 -37.00 -6.94
C GLY A 266 0.91 -37.22 -7.54
N GLU A 267 1.78 -36.23 -7.36
CA GLU A 267 3.23 -36.42 -7.26
C GLU A 267 3.74 -35.41 -6.25
N LYS A 268 4.19 -35.88 -5.08
CA LYS A 268 4.94 -35.07 -4.10
C LYS A 268 5.93 -34.17 -4.84
N LEU A 269 5.79 -32.86 -4.68
CA LEU A 269 6.61 -31.86 -5.35
C LEU A 269 8.06 -31.98 -4.87
N THR A 270 8.85 -32.78 -5.58
CA THR A 270 10.30 -32.90 -5.34
C THR A 270 10.97 -31.54 -5.58
N GLU A 271 12.10 -31.31 -4.91
CA GLU A 271 12.95 -30.12 -5.03
C GLU A 271 13.32 -29.77 -6.49
N SER A 272 13.26 -30.76 -7.39
CA SER A 272 13.40 -30.60 -8.84
C SER A 272 12.27 -29.79 -9.49
N ARG A 273 11.02 -29.86 -9.00
CA ARG A 273 9.87 -29.09 -9.53
C ARG A 273 9.91 -27.63 -9.08
N LYS A 274 10.34 -27.31 -7.86
CA LYS A 274 10.59 -25.92 -7.41
C LYS A 274 11.64 -25.21 -8.29
N LYS A 275 12.75 -25.89 -8.60
CA LYS A 275 13.76 -25.36 -9.55
C LYS A 275 13.19 -25.18 -10.97
N LYS A 276 12.27 -26.04 -11.41
CA LYS A 276 11.63 -25.95 -12.75
C LYS A 276 10.65 -24.78 -12.88
N VAL A 277 9.87 -24.47 -11.84
CA VAL A 277 8.96 -23.30 -11.85
C VAL A 277 9.77 -22.01 -11.88
N LYS A 278 10.78 -21.88 -11.01
CA LYS A 278 11.72 -20.73 -11.04
C LYS A 278 12.48 -20.59 -12.36
N SER A 279 12.83 -21.70 -13.02
CA SER A 279 13.49 -21.67 -14.34
C SER A 279 12.55 -21.17 -15.44
N ARG A 280 11.26 -21.54 -15.37
CA ARG A 280 10.24 -21.10 -16.32
C ARG A 280 10.03 -19.59 -16.26
N GLU A 281 9.83 -19.04 -15.07
CA GLU A 281 9.62 -17.59 -14.85
C GLU A 281 10.84 -16.79 -15.30
N LYS A 282 12.06 -17.25 -14.98
CA LYS A 282 13.30 -16.61 -15.44
C LYS A 282 13.44 -16.62 -16.97
N ILE A 283 13.03 -17.70 -17.65
CA ILE A 283 13.05 -17.76 -19.13
C ILE A 283 12.06 -16.74 -19.72
N ILE A 284 10.86 -16.62 -19.16
CA ILE A 284 9.86 -15.64 -19.62
C ILE A 284 10.41 -14.22 -19.44
N ALA A 285 10.91 -13.89 -18.25
CA ALA A 285 11.45 -12.56 -17.96
C ALA A 285 12.60 -12.18 -18.91
N LEU A 286 13.51 -13.11 -19.20
CA LEU A 286 14.61 -12.87 -20.14
C LEU A 286 14.11 -12.70 -21.59
N LEU A 287 13.12 -13.48 -22.01
CA LEU A 287 12.55 -13.37 -23.36
C LEU A 287 11.66 -12.14 -23.54
N SER A 288 11.07 -11.60 -22.47
CA SER A 288 10.38 -10.31 -22.49
C SER A 288 11.35 -9.13 -22.65
N GLN A 289 12.58 -9.27 -22.16
CA GLN A 289 13.62 -8.23 -22.27
C GLN A 289 14.40 -8.30 -23.59
N ASP A 290 14.81 -9.51 -23.98
CA ASP A 290 15.49 -9.79 -25.24
C ASP A 290 14.88 -11.03 -25.89
N ASN A 291 14.02 -10.78 -26.86
CA ASN A 291 13.24 -11.80 -27.50
C ASN A 291 14.01 -12.62 -28.55
N SER A 292 15.27 -12.29 -28.81
CA SER A 292 16.13 -12.97 -29.78
C SER A 292 16.96 -14.10 -29.17
N LEU A 293 16.96 -14.23 -27.83
CA LEU A 293 17.83 -15.15 -27.12
C LEU A 293 17.62 -16.61 -27.55
N SER A 294 18.75 -17.29 -27.78
CA SER A 294 18.78 -18.73 -28.08
C SER A 294 18.62 -19.55 -26.79
N ALA A 295 18.23 -20.81 -26.94
CA ALA A 295 18.15 -21.73 -25.79
C ALA A 295 19.50 -21.90 -25.07
N ALA A 296 20.62 -21.81 -25.80
CA ALA A 296 21.96 -21.86 -25.22
C ALA A 296 22.28 -20.60 -24.38
N ALA A 297 21.94 -19.41 -24.88
CA ALA A 297 22.16 -18.16 -24.15
C ALA A 297 21.29 -18.07 -22.88
N LEU A 298 20.03 -18.51 -22.97
CA LEU A 298 19.13 -18.61 -21.81
C LEU A 298 19.67 -19.59 -20.76
N ALA A 299 20.20 -20.74 -21.20
CA ALA A 299 20.77 -21.77 -20.33
C ALA A 299 21.94 -21.25 -19.50
N GLU A 300 22.84 -20.51 -20.14
CA GLU A 300 23.99 -19.87 -19.49
C GLU A 300 23.53 -18.85 -18.44
N ARG A 301 22.56 -17.99 -18.78
CA ARG A 301 22.06 -16.94 -17.87
C ARG A 301 21.33 -17.47 -16.64
N ILE A 302 20.60 -18.59 -16.78
CA ILE A 302 19.78 -19.14 -15.67
C ILE A 302 20.45 -20.33 -14.95
N GLY A 303 21.61 -20.79 -15.43
CA GLY A 303 22.39 -21.86 -14.80
C GLY A 303 21.78 -23.25 -14.95
N ILE A 304 21.17 -23.56 -16.09
CA ILE A 304 20.65 -24.91 -16.42
C ILE A 304 21.18 -25.40 -17.78
N THR A 305 20.86 -26.64 -18.18
CA THR A 305 21.30 -27.16 -19.48
C THR A 305 20.46 -26.62 -20.64
N PRO A 306 21.03 -26.42 -21.85
CA PRO A 306 20.26 -26.00 -23.04
C PRO A 306 19.05 -26.89 -23.33
N LYS A 307 19.21 -28.21 -23.16
CA LYS A 307 18.13 -29.20 -23.32
C LYS A 307 16.99 -29.01 -22.31
N ALA A 308 17.29 -28.52 -21.10
CA ALA A 308 16.26 -28.19 -20.11
C ALA A 308 15.49 -26.92 -20.52
N VAL A 309 16.20 -25.90 -21.02
CA VAL A 309 15.57 -24.68 -21.58
C VAL A 309 14.66 -25.01 -22.75
N GLU A 310 15.12 -25.83 -23.70
CA GLU A 310 14.31 -26.27 -24.85
C GLU A 310 13.02 -26.96 -24.41
N LYS A 311 13.10 -27.81 -23.37
CA LYS A 311 11.93 -28.47 -22.78
C LYS A 311 10.96 -27.47 -22.15
N HIS A 312 11.47 -26.45 -21.47
CA HIS A 312 10.65 -25.37 -20.90
C HIS A 312 9.97 -24.53 -21.99
N ILE A 313 10.71 -24.14 -23.02
CA ILE A 313 10.19 -23.40 -24.17
C ILE A 313 9.13 -24.21 -24.92
N ALA A 314 9.37 -25.49 -25.17
CA ALA A 314 8.40 -26.37 -25.83
C ALA A 314 7.09 -26.49 -25.04
N LYS A 315 7.18 -26.58 -23.71
CA LYS A 315 6.00 -26.61 -22.84
C LYS A 315 5.24 -25.28 -22.86
N MET A 316 5.94 -24.16 -22.76
CA MET A 316 5.32 -22.83 -22.81
C MET A 316 4.72 -22.50 -24.19
N LYS A 317 5.29 -23.04 -25.27
CA LYS A 317 4.64 -23.02 -26.60
C LYS A 317 3.32 -23.78 -26.60
N ALA A 318 3.31 -24.99 -26.06
CA ALA A 318 2.12 -25.83 -26.00
C ALA A 318 1.02 -25.21 -25.12
N GLU A 319 1.40 -24.48 -24.06
CA GLU A 319 0.50 -23.75 -23.17
C GLU A 319 0.06 -22.38 -23.72
N GLY A 320 0.54 -21.98 -24.90
CA GLY A 320 0.19 -20.72 -25.55
C GLY A 320 0.86 -19.46 -24.97
N ILE A 321 1.80 -19.62 -24.04
CA ILE A 321 2.48 -18.52 -23.32
C ILE A 321 3.65 -17.95 -24.14
N LEU A 322 4.27 -18.78 -24.98
CA LEU A 322 5.34 -18.37 -25.88
C LEU A 322 5.02 -18.73 -27.31
N LYS A 323 5.25 -17.79 -28.23
CA LYS A 323 5.13 -18.01 -29.68
C LYS A 323 6.47 -17.73 -30.35
N ARG A 324 6.87 -18.56 -31.32
CA ARG A 324 8.01 -18.26 -32.19
C ARG A 324 7.49 -17.51 -33.41
N VAL A 325 8.06 -16.35 -33.70
CA VAL A 325 7.72 -15.53 -34.87
C VAL A 325 8.93 -15.52 -35.82
N GLY A 326 8.72 -15.97 -37.07
CA GLY A 326 9.77 -16.08 -38.08
C GLY A 326 10.44 -17.47 -38.15
N PRO A 327 11.44 -17.63 -39.04
CA PRO A 327 12.10 -18.91 -39.32
C PRO A 327 12.93 -19.43 -38.13
N ASP A 328 13.21 -20.74 -38.12
CA ASP A 328 14.01 -21.38 -37.06
C ASP A 328 15.37 -20.70 -36.85
N LYS A 329 16.01 -20.30 -37.96
CA LYS A 329 17.20 -19.45 -37.98
C LYS A 329 16.79 -18.00 -38.25
N GLY A 330 16.91 -17.13 -37.24
CA GLY A 330 16.65 -15.69 -37.36
C GLY A 330 15.29 -15.19 -36.87
N GLY A 331 14.39 -16.08 -36.44
CA GLY A 331 13.15 -15.68 -35.75
C GLY A 331 13.38 -15.19 -34.32
N HIS A 332 12.33 -14.64 -33.71
CA HIS A 332 12.32 -14.19 -32.32
C HIS A 332 11.14 -14.79 -31.56
N TRP A 333 11.20 -14.73 -30.23
CA TRP A 333 10.16 -15.18 -29.33
C TRP A 333 9.15 -14.06 -29.06
N GLN A 334 7.90 -14.41 -28.82
CA GLN A 334 6.87 -13.47 -28.39
C GLN A 334 6.22 -14.08 -27.15
N VAL A 335 6.29 -13.39 -26.02
CA VAL A 335 5.52 -13.74 -24.83
C VAL A 335 4.10 -13.25 -25.09
N VAL A 336 3.14 -14.18 -25.05
CA VAL A 336 1.73 -13.88 -25.27
C VAL A 336 1.13 -13.56 -23.90
N GLU A 337 0.94 -12.27 -23.62
CA GLU A 337 0.13 -11.86 -22.48
C GLU A 337 -1.30 -12.33 -22.73
N LYS A 338 -1.90 -13.02 -21.76
CA LYS A 338 -3.34 -13.26 -21.80
C LYS A 338 -4.01 -11.91 -21.60
N THR A 339 -4.46 -11.30 -22.70
CA THR A 339 -5.58 -10.36 -22.66
C THR A 339 -6.82 -11.18 -22.32
N ASP A 340 -7.22 -11.11 -21.05
CA ASP A 340 -8.61 -11.22 -20.60
C ASP A 340 -8.85 -10.10 -19.58
#